data_AF-A0AAE0KSP4-F1
#
_entry.id   AF-A0AAE0KSP4-F1
#
_cell.length_a   1.000
_cell.length_b   1.000
_cell.length_c   1.000
_cell.angle_alpha   90.00
_cell.angle_beta   90.00
_cell.angle_gamma   90.00
#
_symmetry.space_group_name_H-M   'P 1'
#
loop_
_entity.id
_entity.type
_entity.pdbx_description
1 polymer ?
#
loop_
_entity_poly.entity_id
_entity_poly.type
_entity_poly.pdbx_seq_one_letter_code
_entity_poly.pdbx_strand_id
1 'polypeptide(L)'
;MGDTQVITPDVVALREEIGAPGMLVLQFAWEGGGANVHLPHNHYPNSICYPGTHDNDTAAGWWASTNDKAKTAFTRYTGVQDAAEVPSKMIELGMSSVSKDCIMIMQDVIGLDGSARFNTPGTADGNWVWRSKSFDNFTAEAENMVALCKVTDRAPPGKYDNEDE
;
A
#
# COMPACT_ATOMS: atom_id res chain seq x y z
N MET A 1 -15.83 -9.65 3.44
CA MET A 1 -16.02 -9.64 1.98
C MET A 1 -15.45 -8.32 1.51
N GLY A 2 -14.24 -8.33 0.94
CA GLY A 2 -13.51 -7.11 0.59
C GLY A 2 -13.91 -6.61 -0.80
N ASP A 3 -13.99 -5.29 -0.95
CA ASP A 3 -14.50 -4.53 -2.12
C ASP A 3 -13.62 -4.61 -3.39
N THR A 4 -12.98 -5.74 -3.68
CA THR A 4 -11.90 -5.82 -4.70
C THR A 4 -12.34 -6.23 -6.09
N GLN A 5 -13.63 -6.42 -6.38
CA GLN A 5 -14.11 -6.77 -7.73
C GLN A 5 -15.42 -6.05 -8.07
N VAL A 6 -15.40 -5.29 -9.18
CA VAL A 6 -16.52 -4.58 -9.84
C VAL A 6 -17.64 -4.14 -8.89
N ILE A 7 -17.45 -2.98 -8.26
CA ILE A 7 -18.44 -2.40 -7.36
C ILE A 7 -19.57 -1.80 -8.20
N THR A 8 -20.79 -2.28 -7.97
CA THR A 8 -22.00 -1.72 -8.61
C THR A 8 -22.40 -0.40 -7.94
N PRO A 9 -23.08 0.52 -8.65
CA PRO A 9 -23.42 1.84 -8.12
C PRO A 9 -24.24 1.83 -6.82
N ASP A 10 -25.07 0.79 -6.62
CA ASP A 10 -25.85 0.58 -5.39
C ASP A 10 -24.97 0.26 -4.17
N VAL A 11 -23.88 -0.50 -4.35
CA VAL A 11 -22.92 -0.77 -3.27
C VAL A 11 -22.15 0.52 -2.91
N VAL A 12 -21.77 1.32 -3.91
CA VAL A 12 -21.16 2.64 -3.69
C VAL A 12 -22.12 3.54 -2.91
N ALA A 13 -23.38 3.62 -3.34
CA ALA A 13 -24.40 4.45 -2.70
C ALA A 13 -24.65 4.03 -1.24
N LEU A 14 -24.77 2.73 -0.98
CA LEU A 14 -24.95 2.21 0.39
C LEU A 14 -23.75 2.55 1.27
N ARG A 15 -22.52 2.35 0.78
CA ARG A 15 -21.29 2.68 1.52
C ARG A 15 -21.25 4.17 1.89
N GLU A 16 -21.62 5.03 0.95
CA GLU A 16 -21.67 6.48 1.15
C GLU A 16 -22.78 6.87 2.14
N GLU A 17 -23.96 6.26 2.04
CA GLU A 17 -25.09 6.50 2.94
C GLU A 17 -24.74 6.19 4.41
N ILE A 18 -24.02 5.09 4.65
CA ILE A 18 -23.59 4.72 6.01
C ILE A 18 -22.28 5.39 6.44
N GLY A 19 -21.65 6.19 5.57
CA GLY A 19 -20.38 6.87 5.84
C GLY A 19 -19.16 5.95 5.97
N ALA A 20 -19.24 4.70 5.50
CA ALA A 20 -18.14 3.76 5.59
C ALA A 20 -17.01 4.14 4.61
N PRO A 21 -15.73 3.99 4.98
CA PRO A 21 -14.65 4.26 4.05
C PRO A 21 -14.55 3.18 2.98
N GLY A 22 -14.22 3.58 1.75
CA GLY A 22 -13.85 2.63 0.71
C GLY A 22 -12.40 2.15 0.85
N MET A 23 -12.07 1.08 0.14
CA MET A 23 -10.72 0.52 0.09
C MET A 23 -10.04 0.82 -1.25
N LEU A 24 -8.81 1.32 -1.20
CA LEU A 24 -7.99 1.61 -2.38
C LEU A 24 -6.68 0.85 -2.27
N VAL A 25 -6.32 0.04 -3.28
CA VAL A 25 -5.13 -0.82 -3.26
C VAL A 25 -4.18 -0.42 -4.38
N LEU A 26 -3.01 0.14 -4.05
CA LEU A 26 -2.07 0.69 -5.02
C LEU A 26 -1.57 -0.35 -6.02
N GLN A 27 -1.37 -1.62 -5.63
CA GLN A 27 -0.98 -2.66 -6.58
C GLN A 27 -1.97 -2.85 -7.75
N PHE A 28 -3.23 -2.41 -7.61
CA PHE A 28 -4.23 -2.45 -8.68
C PHE A 28 -4.29 -1.17 -9.53
N ALA A 29 -3.50 -0.14 -9.22
CA ALA A 29 -3.58 1.19 -9.84
C ALA A 29 -2.98 1.28 -11.25
N TRP A 30 -2.06 0.37 -11.57
CA TRP A 30 -1.10 0.58 -12.66
C TRP A 30 -1.56 0.05 -14.02
N GLU A 31 -2.82 -0.38 -14.10
CA GLU A 31 -3.49 -0.85 -15.31
C GLU A 31 -4.81 -0.09 -15.52
N GLY A 32 -5.36 -0.09 -16.74
CA GLY A 32 -6.65 0.56 -17.01
C GLY A 32 -6.61 2.08 -17.23
N GLY A 33 -5.42 2.70 -17.17
CA GLY A 33 -5.21 4.11 -17.51
C GLY A 33 -5.55 5.09 -16.37
N GLY A 34 -5.51 6.39 -16.67
CA GLY A 34 -5.60 7.46 -15.66
C GLY A 34 -6.94 7.56 -14.91
N ALA A 35 -7.98 6.84 -15.34
CA ALA A 35 -9.27 6.80 -14.67
C ALA A 35 -9.36 5.71 -13.58
N ASN A 36 -8.30 4.93 -13.36
CA ASN A 36 -8.28 3.89 -12.34
C ASN A 36 -8.39 4.52 -10.93
N VAL A 37 -9.41 4.11 -10.18
CA VAL A 37 -9.72 4.62 -8.83
C VAL A 37 -8.60 4.38 -7.81
N HIS A 38 -7.74 3.40 -8.05
CA HIS A 38 -6.60 3.07 -7.19
C HIS A 38 -5.36 3.94 -7.46
N LEU A 39 -5.39 4.83 -8.46
CA LEU A 39 -4.31 5.79 -8.67
C LEU A 39 -4.38 6.90 -7.62
N PRO A 40 -3.25 7.34 -7.04
CA PRO A 40 -3.25 8.31 -5.95
C PRO A 40 -4.02 9.61 -6.21
N HIS A 41 -4.02 10.13 -7.44
CA HIS A 41 -4.76 11.35 -7.80
C HIS A 41 -6.28 11.17 -7.87
N ASN A 42 -6.78 9.92 -7.85
CA ASN A 42 -8.20 9.58 -7.80
C ASN A 42 -8.66 9.16 -6.39
N HIS A 43 -7.77 9.17 -5.40
CA HIS A 43 -8.13 8.86 -4.02
C HIS A 43 -9.00 9.98 -3.42
N TYR A 44 -9.77 9.67 -2.37
CA TYR A 44 -10.69 10.60 -1.71
C TYR A 44 -10.57 10.50 -0.17
N PRO A 45 -10.99 11.51 0.61
CA PRO A 45 -10.73 11.52 2.05
C PRO A 45 -11.33 10.35 2.83
N ASN A 46 -12.58 9.96 2.53
CA ASN A 46 -13.23 8.82 3.21
C ASN A 46 -12.84 7.47 2.57
N SER A 47 -11.55 7.19 2.47
CA SER A 47 -11.03 5.89 2.07
C SER A 47 -9.85 5.45 2.93
N ILE A 48 -9.51 4.18 2.83
CA ILE A 48 -8.30 3.60 3.41
C ILE A 48 -7.40 3.15 2.25
N CYS A 49 -6.18 3.66 2.22
CA CYS A 49 -5.17 3.32 1.22
C CYS A 49 -4.33 2.12 1.69
N TYR A 50 -4.11 1.17 0.79
CA TYR A 50 -3.23 0.03 1.01
C TYR A 50 -2.22 -0.05 -0.13
N PRO A 51 -0.91 -0.03 0.13
CA PRO A 51 0.09 -0.45 -0.86
C PRO A 51 -0.25 -1.83 -1.45
N GLY A 52 -0.51 -2.79 -0.56
CA GLY A 52 -1.03 -4.12 -0.83
C GLY A 52 -1.75 -4.65 0.41
N THR A 53 -2.56 -5.68 0.23
CA THR A 53 -3.23 -6.41 1.31
C THR A 53 -2.53 -7.74 1.59
N HIS A 54 -3.07 -8.52 2.52
CA HIS A 54 -2.57 -9.87 2.80
C HIS A 54 -2.79 -10.88 1.64
N ASP A 55 -3.73 -10.60 0.73
CA ASP A 55 -3.99 -11.41 -0.47
C ASP A 55 -3.07 -11.04 -1.64
N ASN A 56 -2.42 -9.87 -1.54
CA ASN A 56 -1.47 -9.38 -2.49
C ASN A 56 -0.07 -9.97 -2.23
N ASP A 57 0.78 -9.92 -3.25
CA ASP A 57 2.21 -10.15 -3.06
C ASP A 57 2.85 -8.95 -2.32
N THR A 58 4.10 -9.08 -1.87
CA THR A 58 4.87 -7.91 -1.41
C THR A 58 5.06 -6.93 -2.56
N ALA A 59 5.36 -5.66 -2.29
CA ALA A 59 5.62 -4.68 -3.35
C ALA A 59 6.80 -5.11 -4.26
N ALA A 60 7.82 -5.75 -3.69
CA ALA A 60 8.92 -6.34 -4.45
C ALA A 60 8.46 -7.55 -5.29
N GLY A 61 7.65 -8.46 -4.72
CA GLY A 61 7.09 -9.60 -5.46
C GLY A 61 6.12 -9.19 -6.57
N TRP A 62 5.29 -8.18 -6.31
CA TRP A 62 4.43 -7.53 -7.30
C TRP A 62 5.26 -6.97 -8.45
N TRP A 63 6.32 -6.21 -8.18
CA TRP A 63 7.18 -5.68 -9.23
C TRP A 63 7.84 -6.79 -10.06
N ALA A 64 8.32 -7.86 -9.42
CA ALA A 64 8.95 -8.97 -10.12
C ALA A 64 7.97 -9.67 -11.08
N SER A 65 6.71 -9.82 -10.67
CA SER A 65 5.70 -10.63 -11.36
C SER A 65 4.76 -9.85 -12.29
N THR A 66 4.61 -8.54 -12.09
CA THR A 66 3.67 -7.72 -12.88
C THR A 66 4.14 -7.49 -14.31
N ASN A 67 3.21 -7.12 -15.20
CA ASN A 67 3.48 -6.93 -16.61
C ASN A 67 4.15 -5.58 -16.95
N ASP A 68 4.72 -5.49 -18.15
CA ASP A 68 5.48 -4.30 -18.59
C ASP A 68 4.64 -3.03 -18.68
N LYS A 69 3.32 -3.14 -18.90
CA LYS A 69 2.44 -1.97 -18.94
C LYS A 69 2.30 -1.36 -17.55
N ALA A 70 2.09 -2.19 -16.53
CA ALA A 70 2.05 -1.75 -15.14
C ALA A 70 3.39 -1.16 -14.69
N LYS A 71 4.51 -1.80 -15.05
CA LYS A 71 5.87 -1.26 -14.78
C LYS A 71 6.08 0.11 -15.41
N THR A 72 5.74 0.24 -16.69
CA THR A 72 5.87 1.51 -17.43
C THR A 72 5.02 2.60 -16.81
N ALA A 73 3.77 2.30 -16.44
CA ALA A 73 2.87 3.25 -15.79
C ALA A 73 3.41 3.68 -14.42
N PHE A 74 3.84 2.73 -13.59
CA PHE A 74 4.43 2.99 -12.28
C PHE A 74 5.67 3.89 -12.38
N THR A 75 6.64 3.53 -13.23
CA THR A 75 7.86 4.32 -13.44
C THR A 75 7.54 5.72 -13.97
N ARG A 76 6.58 5.84 -14.91
CA ARG A 76 6.17 7.15 -15.44
C ARG A 76 5.52 8.02 -14.39
N TYR A 77 4.73 7.43 -13.49
CA TYR A 77 4.02 8.14 -12.44
C TYR A 77 4.94 8.57 -11.29
N THR A 78 5.90 7.72 -10.92
CA THR A 78 6.72 7.89 -9.71
C THR A 78 8.13 8.40 -9.98
N GLY A 79 8.64 8.24 -11.20
CA GLY A 79 10.02 8.51 -11.55
C GLY A 79 11.01 7.40 -11.16
N VAL A 80 10.58 6.32 -10.49
CA VAL A 80 11.46 5.23 -10.05
C VAL A 80 12.16 4.55 -11.23
N GLN A 81 13.48 4.42 -11.13
CA GLN A 81 14.33 3.79 -12.15
C GLN A 81 14.90 2.45 -11.70
N ASP A 82 15.11 2.24 -10.39
CA ASP A 82 15.59 0.97 -9.84
C ASP A 82 14.45 0.15 -9.23
N ALA A 83 14.45 -1.16 -9.50
CA ALA A 83 13.52 -2.12 -8.89
C ALA A 83 13.62 -2.14 -7.36
N ALA A 84 14.81 -1.87 -6.80
CA ALA A 84 15.05 -1.83 -5.36
C ALA A 84 14.31 -0.67 -4.66
N GLU A 85 13.96 0.39 -5.38
CA GLU A 85 13.21 1.54 -4.86
C GLU A 85 11.69 1.32 -4.86
N VAL A 86 11.20 0.26 -5.52
CA VAL A 86 9.75 0.05 -5.68
C VAL A 86 9.03 -0.15 -4.34
N PRO A 87 9.54 -0.94 -3.37
CA PRO A 87 8.88 -1.09 -2.08
C PRO A 87 8.76 0.22 -1.30
N SER A 88 9.85 0.98 -1.17
CA SER A 88 9.83 2.27 -0.48
C SER A 88 8.93 3.27 -1.20
N LYS A 89 8.94 3.30 -2.53
CA LYS A 89 8.05 4.17 -3.30
C LYS A 89 6.57 3.81 -3.12
N MET A 90 6.24 2.53 -3.04
CA MET A 90 4.85 2.10 -2.80
C MET A 90 4.35 2.56 -1.42
N ILE A 91 5.21 2.49 -0.40
CA ILE A 91 4.96 3.02 0.94
C ILE A 91 4.77 4.54 0.90
N GLU A 92 5.66 5.27 0.24
CA GLU A 92 5.57 6.73 0.10
C GLU A 92 4.28 7.18 -0.61
N LEU A 93 3.88 6.50 -1.68
CA LEU A 93 2.60 6.74 -2.35
C LEU A 93 1.40 6.48 -1.43
N GLY A 94 1.48 5.44 -0.60
CA GLY A 94 0.47 5.12 0.39
C GLY A 94 0.31 6.25 1.41
N MET A 95 1.43 6.67 2.01
CA MET A 95 1.48 7.74 3.01
C MET A 95 1.07 9.10 2.45
N SER A 96 1.41 9.41 1.20
CA SER A 96 1.06 10.67 0.56
C SER A 96 -0.38 10.74 0.02
N SER A 97 -1.15 9.64 0.12
CA SER A 97 -2.56 9.65 -0.28
C SER A 97 -3.40 10.62 0.57
N VAL A 98 -4.44 11.20 -0.04
CA VAL A 98 -5.49 11.94 0.68
C VAL A 98 -6.43 11.07 1.52
N SER A 99 -6.28 9.74 1.47
CA SER A 99 -7.06 8.81 2.29
C SER A 99 -6.86 9.10 3.78
N LYS A 100 -7.93 9.06 4.58
CA LYS A 100 -7.82 9.28 6.03
C LYS A 100 -6.84 8.31 6.70
N ASP A 101 -6.80 7.06 6.24
CA ASP A 101 -5.91 6.02 6.77
C ASP A 101 -5.05 5.42 5.65
N CYS A 102 -3.84 4.99 6.01
CA CYS A 102 -3.00 4.14 5.19
C CYS A 102 -2.54 2.93 6.01
N ILE A 103 -2.75 1.73 5.47
CA ILE A 103 -2.41 0.47 6.13
C ILE A 103 -1.46 -0.32 5.24
N MET A 104 -0.37 -0.80 5.81
CA MET A 104 0.69 -1.51 5.10
C MET A 104 0.95 -2.87 5.74
N ILE A 105 1.46 -3.79 4.93
CA ILE A 105 1.89 -5.10 5.42
C ILE A 105 3.34 -5.00 5.94
N MET A 106 3.64 -5.73 7.02
CA MET A 106 4.97 -5.69 7.63
C MET A 106 6.07 -6.11 6.65
N GLN A 107 5.79 -7.07 5.75
CA GLN A 107 6.72 -7.53 4.73
C GLN A 107 7.30 -6.40 3.88
N ASP A 108 6.49 -5.40 3.53
CA ASP A 108 6.94 -4.25 2.75
C ASP A 108 7.78 -3.30 3.60
N VAL A 109 7.38 -3.08 4.86
CA VAL A 109 8.12 -2.22 5.81
C VAL A 109 9.54 -2.71 6.01
N ILE A 110 9.75 -4.03 6.06
CA ILE A 110 11.08 -4.65 6.20
C ILE A 110 11.67 -5.14 4.87
N GLY A 111 11.11 -4.72 3.73
CA GLY A 111 11.71 -4.89 2.40
C GLY A 111 11.83 -6.34 1.90
N LEU A 112 10.89 -7.24 2.25
CA LEU A 112 10.94 -8.63 1.82
C LEU A 112 10.42 -8.83 0.37
N ASP A 113 11.00 -9.82 -0.31
CA ASP A 113 10.57 -10.26 -1.64
C ASP A 113 9.30 -11.13 -1.60
N GLY A 114 8.87 -11.62 -2.76
CA GLY A 114 7.64 -12.41 -2.90
C GLY A 114 7.66 -13.76 -2.16
N SER A 115 8.81 -14.23 -1.65
CA SER A 115 8.84 -15.41 -0.77
C SER A 115 8.12 -15.18 0.57
N ALA A 116 7.87 -13.91 0.92
CA ALA A 116 7.18 -13.51 2.13
C ALA A 116 5.67 -13.28 1.95
N ARG A 117 5.11 -13.58 0.76
CA ARG A 117 3.68 -13.46 0.48
C ARG A 117 2.84 -14.20 1.53
N PHE A 118 1.82 -13.53 2.06
CA PHE A 118 1.02 -14.06 3.17
C PHE A 118 -0.05 -15.05 2.70
N ASN A 119 -0.80 -14.69 1.67
CA ASN A 119 -1.83 -15.52 1.08
C ASN A 119 -1.84 -15.40 -0.45
N THR A 120 -2.11 -16.52 -1.13
CA THR A 120 -2.40 -16.58 -2.55
C THR A 120 -3.83 -17.06 -2.74
N PRO A 121 -4.79 -16.17 -3.06
CA PRO A 121 -6.17 -16.57 -3.26
C PRO A 121 -6.32 -17.69 -4.28
N GLY A 122 -7.12 -18.70 -3.96
CA GLY A 122 -7.35 -19.87 -4.80
C GLY A 122 -6.35 -21.02 -4.65
N THR A 123 -5.29 -20.87 -3.84
CA THR A 123 -4.42 -21.99 -3.46
C THR A 123 -4.83 -22.54 -2.09
N ALA A 124 -4.82 -23.87 -1.94
CA ALA A 124 -5.23 -24.53 -0.69
C ALA A 124 -4.10 -24.60 0.35
N ASP A 125 -2.85 -24.75 -0.12
CA ASP A 125 -1.68 -25.00 0.72
C ASP A 125 -0.65 -23.86 0.64
N GLY A 126 0.17 -23.73 1.69
CA GLY A 126 1.29 -22.79 1.74
C GLY A 126 0.94 -21.34 2.12
N ASN A 127 -0.32 -21.06 2.47
CA ASN A 127 -0.80 -19.74 2.90
C ASN A 127 -0.77 -19.59 4.42
N TRP A 128 -0.77 -18.34 4.91
CA TRP A 128 -0.89 -17.97 6.33
C TRP A 128 0.29 -18.41 7.22
N VAL A 129 1.40 -18.83 6.60
CA VAL A 129 2.57 -19.39 7.31
C VAL A 129 3.69 -18.39 7.53
N TRP A 130 3.68 -17.23 6.88
CA TRP A 130 4.75 -16.26 7.03
C TRP A 130 4.82 -15.72 8.46
N ARG A 131 6.05 -15.62 8.96
CA ARG A 131 6.37 -15.06 10.28
C ARG A 131 7.65 -14.25 10.16
N SER A 132 7.72 -13.15 10.90
CA SER A 132 9.02 -12.47 11.06
C SER A 132 10.01 -13.41 11.73
N LYS A 133 11.25 -13.45 11.22
CA LYS A 133 12.32 -14.27 11.80
C LYS A 133 12.84 -13.71 13.12
N SER A 134 12.75 -12.39 13.31
CA SER A 134 13.13 -11.67 14.54
C SER A 134 12.38 -10.34 14.62
N PHE A 135 12.25 -9.78 15.82
CA PHE A 135 11.78 -8.42 16.06
C PHE A 135 12.90 -7.53 16.64
N ASP A 136 14.13 -8.02 16.70
CA ASP A 136 15.18 -7.45 17.56
C ASP A 136 15.91 -6.26 16.92
N ASN A 137 15.57 -5.87 15.69
CA ASN A 137 16.23 -4.75 15.02
C ASN A 137 15.42 -4.19 13.84
N PHE A 138 14.41 -3.36 14.13
CA PHE A 138 13.66 -2.57 13.13
C PHE A 138 13.88 -1.07 13.27
N THR A 139 15.02 -0.66 13.83
CA THR A 139 15.28 0.74 14.17
C THR A 139 15.30 1.61 12.91
N ALA A 140 16.00 1.17 11.85
CA ALA A 140 16.09 1.93 10.61
C ALA A 140 14.72 2.04 9.90
N GLU A 141 13.94 0.95 9.88
CA GLU A 141 12.60 0.93 9.33
C GLU A 141 11.66 1.84 10.14
N ALA A 142 11.75 1.80 11.47
CA ALA A 142 10.96 2.65 12.35
C ALA A 142 11.32 4.14 12.16
N GLU A 143 12.60 4.49 12.10
CA GLU A 143 13.06 5.86 11.83
C GLU A 143 12.55 6.36 10.47
N ASN A 144 12.66 5.54 9.42
CA ASN A 144 12.13 5.87 8.10
C ASN A 144 10.61 6.08 8.13
N MET A 145 9.86 5.21 8.81
CA MET A 145 8.42 5.36 8.94
C MET A 145 8.03 6.60 9.76
N VAL A 146 8.79 6.96 10.80
CA VAL A 146 8.58 8.21 11.55
C VAL A 146 8.83 9.43 10.66
N ALA A 147 9.92 9.43 9.88
CA ALA A 147 10.20 10.50 8.93
C ALA A 147 9.08 10.68 7.90
N LEU A 148 8.56 9.57 7.35
CA LEU A 148 7.42 9.58 6.45
C LEU A 148 6.14 10.09 7.13
N CYS A 149 5.85 9.67 8.35
CA CYS A 149 4.72 10.16 9.13
C CYS A 149 4.79 11.67 9.36
N LYS A 150 5.98 12.22 9.67
CA LYS A 150 6.18 13.67 9.85
C LYS A 150 5.89 14.44 8.56
N VAL A 151 6.47 14.05 7.42
CA VAL A 151 6.31 14.79 6.16
C VAL A 151 4.92 14.64 5.52
N THR A 152 4.16 13.62 5.92
CA THR A 152 2.79 13.37 5.41
C THR A 152 1.68 13.73 6.40
N ASP A 153 2.01 14.35 7.54
CA ASP A 153 1.06 14.72 8.59
C ASP A 153 0.23 13.53 9.13
N ARG A 154 0.91 12.39 9.31
CA ARG A 154 0.34 11.14 9.83
C ARG A 154 0.93 10.74 11.19
N ALA A 155 1.78 11.58 11.76
CA ALA A 155 2.29 11.39 13.11
C ALA A 155 1.15 11.62 14.14
N PRO A 156 1.08 10.84 15.22
CA PRO A 156 0.13 11.11 16.30
C PRO A 156 0.36 12.52 16.88
N PRO A 157 -0.70 13.29 17.19
CA PRO A 157 -0.54 14.62 17.78
C PRO A 157 0.32 14.59 19.06
N GLY A 158 1.26 15.53 19.20
CA GLY A 158 2.14 15.59 20.37
C GLY A 158 3.31 14.60 20.34
N LYS A 159 3.39 13.74 19.31
CA LYS A 159 4.45 12.73 19.18
C LYS A 159 5.46 13.20 18.15
N TYR A 160 6.73 13.27 18.56
CA TYR A 160 7.87 13.73 17.75
C TYR A 160 7.93 15.24 17.44
N ASP A 161 7.09 16.06 18.07
CA ASP A 161 7.07 17.53 17.94
C ASP A 161 8.30 18.23 18.57
N ASN A 162 9.13 17.51 19.34
CA ASN A 162 10.23 18.06 20.13
C ASN A 162 11.63 17.55 19.71
N GLU A 163 11.77 16.94 18.52
CA GLU A 163 13.06 16.37 18.08
C GLU A 163 13.84 17.27 17.10
N ASP A 164 13.33 18.45 16.79
CA ASP A 164 13.95 19.41 15.84
C ASP A 164 14.12 20.81 16.48
N GLU A 165 14.78 20.88 17.65
CA GLU A 165 15.58 22.04 18.12
C GLU A 165 17.07 21.68 18.14
#